data_AF-A0A377LQM8-F1
#
_entry.id   AF-A0A377LQM8-F1
#
_cell.length_a   1.000
_cell.length_b   1.000
_cell.length_c   1.000
_cell.angle_alpha   90.00
_cell.angle_beta   90.00
_cell.angle_gamma   90.00
#
_symmetry.space_group_name_H-M   'P 1'
#
loop_
_entity.id
_entity.type
_entity.pdbx_description
1 polymer ?
#
loop_
_entity_poly.entity_id
_entity_poly.type
_entity_poly.pdbx_seq_one_letter_code
_entity_poly.pdbx_strand_id
1 'polypeptide(L)' 'MKKVVTVCPYCASGCKIHLVVDNGKIVRAEAAQGKPTRARCA' A
#
# COMPACT_ATOMS: atom_id res chain seq x y z
N MET A 1 -2.41 5.40 -15.40
CA MET A 1 -1.96 4.59 -14.25
C MET A 1 -0.76 5.21 -13.57
N LYS A 2 -0.91 5.70 -12.33
CA LYS A 2 0.19 6.17 -11.47
C LYS A 2 0.25 5.27 -10.23
N LYS A 3 1.46 4.90 -9.81
CA LYS A 3 1.68 4.15 -8.58
C LYS A 3 2.08 5.13 -7.48
N VAL A 4 1.29 5.22 -6.43
CA VAL A 4 1.56 6.07 -5.26
C VAL A 4 1.92 5.16 -4.09
N VAL A 5 3.07 5.40 -3.46
CA VAL A 5 3.45 4.69 -2.23
C VAL A 5 2.82 5.42 -1.05
N THR A 6 1.97 4.75 -0.30
CA THR A 6 1.38 5.28 0.93
C THR A 6 1.73 4.36 2.10
N VAL A 7 1.76 4.94 3.30
CA VAL A 7 1.91 4.17 4.53
C VAL A 7 0.52 3.84 5.06
N CYS A 8 0.32 2.59 5.46
CA CYS A 8 -0.91 2.10 6.07
C CYS A 8 -1.20 2.86 7.38
N PRO A 9 -2.31 3.61 7.50
CA PRO A 9 -2.62 4.40 8.69
C PRO A 9 -3.19 3.55 9.85
N TYR A 10 -3.48 2.27 9.64
CA TYR A 10 -4.23 1.47 10.59
C TYR A 10 -3.43 1.05 11.83
N CYS A 11 -2.27 0.43 11.64
CA CYS A 11 -1.60 -0.33 12.70
C CYS A 11 -0.25 0.26 13.12
N ALA A 12 0.07 1.49 12.71
CA ALA A 12 1.36 2.17 12.93
C ALA A 12 2.59 1.32 12.54
N SER A 13 2.38 0.19 11.86
CA SER A 13 3.42 -0.78 11.51
C SER A 13 4.30 -0.29 10.38
N GLY A 14 3.98 0.87 9.79
CA GLY A 14 4.74 1.47 8.70
C GLY A 14 4.64 0.69 7.39
N CYS A 15 3.62 -0.18 7.23
CA CYS A 15 3.47 -0.98 6.03
C CYS A 15 3.28 -0.08 4.82
N LYS A 16 4.18 -0.20 3.85
CA LYS A 16 4.09 0.54 2.59
C LYS A 16 3.17 -0.22 1.64
N ILE A 17 2.26 0.52 1.00
CA ILE A 17 1.29 0.00 0.04
C ILE A 17 1.44 0.82 -1.25
N HIS A 18 1.40 0.14 -2.39
CA HIS A 18 1.30 0.75 -3.70
C HIS A 18 -0.17 0.91 -4.07
N LEU A 19 -0.66 2.14 -4.07
CA LEU A 19 -1.97 2.47 -4.63
C LEU A 19 -1.81 2.73 -6.13
N VAL A 20 -2.48 1.93 -6.94
CA VAL A 20 -2.60 2.17 -8.37
C VAL A 20 -3.77 3.13 -8.56
N VAL A 21 -3.44 4.35 -8.96
CA VAL A 21 -4.42 5.40 -9.27
C VAL A 21 -4.57 5.46 -10.78
N ASP A 22 -5.80 5.27 -11.24
CA ASP A 22 -6.15 5.46 -12.64
C ASP A 22 -7.31 6.44 -12.75
N ASN A 23 -7.13 7.44 -13.62
CA ASN A 23 -8.10 8.51 -13.85
C ASN A 23 -8.60 9.22 -12.57
N GLY A 24 -7.70 9.43 -11.60
CA GLY A 24 -8.00 10.08 -10.32
C GLY A 24 -8.67 9.18 -9.27
N LYS A 25 -8.97 7.91 -9.59
CA LYS A 25 -9.53 6.93 -8.67
C LYS A 25 -8.52 5.84 -8.34
N ILE A 26 -8.55 5.37 -7.09
CA ILE A 26 -7.76 4.22 -6.68
C ILE A 26 -8.42 2.98 -7.28
N VAL A 27 -7.73 2.30 -8.20
CA VAL A 27 -8.25 1.10 -8.86
C VAL A 27 -7.79 -0.18 -8.18
N ARG A 28 -6.59 -0.17 -7.58
CA ARG A 28 -6.02 -1.32 -6.85
C ARG A 28 -5.07 -0.85 -5.75
N ALA A 29 -4.95 -1.67 -4.71
CA ALA A 29 -3.95 -1.55 -3.67
C ALA A 29 -3.09 -2.82 -3.67
N GLU A 30 -1.80 -2.67 -3.92
CA GLU A 30 -0.82 -3.76 -3.94
C GLU A 30 0.14 -3.58 -2.76
N ALA A 31 0.59 -4.66 -2.14
CA ALA A 31 1.60 -4.56 -1.10
C ALA A 31 2.93 -4.07 -1.71
N ALA A 32 3.48 -2.96 -1.18
CA ALA A 32 4.80 -2.51 -1.60
C ALA A 32 5.85 -3.38 -0.95
N GLN A 33 6.79 -3.94 -1.73
CA GLN A 33 7.94 -4.65 -1.19
C GLN A 33 8.85 -3.65 -0.46
N GLY A 34 8.56 -3.45 0.82
CA GLY A 34 9.32 -2.66 1.77
C GLY A 34 8.96 -3.16 3.16
N LYS A 35 9.64 -4.24 3.59
CA LYS A 35 9.47 -4.98 4.85
C LYS A 35 8.01 -5.08 5.37
N PRO A 36 7.29 -6.16 5.07
CA PRO A 36 6.39 -6.74 6.05
C PRO A 36 7.25 -7.58 7.00
N THR A 37 7.36 -7.21 8.28
CA THR A 37 7.82 -8.18 9.28
C THR A 37 6.69 -9.20 9.43
N ARG A 38 6.77 -10.28 8.65
CA ARG A 38 6.12 -11.58 8.87
C ARG A 38 4.61 -11.55 9.22
N ALA A 39 3.82 -10.72 8.55
CA ALA A 39 2.38 -10.94 8.51
C ALA A 39 1.82 -10.25 7.26
N ARG A 40 1.21 -11.02 6.35
CA ARG A 40 0.03 -10.49 5.64
C ARG A 40 -0.83 -9.86 6.73
N CYS A 41 -1.25 -8.60 6.58
CA CYS A 41 -2.22 -8.00 7.49
C CYS A 41 -3.34 -9.02 7.69
N ALA A 42 -3.46 -9.54 8.92
CA ALA A 42 -4.59 -10.33 9.35
C ALA A 42 -5.82 -9.42 9.38
#